data_AF-A0A954HP64-F1
#
_entry.id   AF-A0A954HP64-F1
#
_cell.length_a   1.000
_cell.length_b   1.000
_cell.length_c   1.000
_cell.angle_alpha   90.00
_cell.angle_beta   90.00
_cell.angle_gamma   90.00
#
_symmetry.space_group_name_H-M   'P 1'
#
loop_
_entity.id
_entity.type
_entity.pdbx_description
1 polymer ?
#
loop_
_entity_poly.entity_id
_entity_poly.type
_entity_poly.pdbx_seq_one_letter_code
_entity_poly.pdbx_strand_id
1 'polypeptide(L)'
;MGHQRLGRIPKSKSFQQVVALISGFAGVVGGTGGGAGISIFDDVEAIAASTLAAAQSGLTEARSDSGLCDTFYLLTQLVLAARDETNWRQRFSELGISLDDNDGMFESASELQYAIQDRFDEKKAYSDVAEMARKAAANVAGNGFNLDIKNPHSTDDGPGDPDELLQEFARVDAEAARVLEALKQELAEALGGSQ
;
A
#
# COMPACT_ATOMS: atom_id res chain seq x y z
N MET A 1 -1.46 19.10 16.29
CA MET A 1 -0.80 17.85 16.73
C MET A 1 -1.73 16.66 16.46
N GLY A 2 -1.90 16.29 15.20
CA GLY A 2 -2.77 15.17 14.80
C GLY A 2 -2.01 13.86 14.91
N HIS A 3 -2.27 13.09 15.98
CA HIS A 3 -1.83 11.71 16.04
C HIS A 3 -2.77 10.92 15.14
N GLN A 4 -2.33 10.62 13.91
CA GLN A 4 -2.97 9.61 13.08
C GLN A 4 -3.05 8.34 13.93
N ARG A 5 -4.27 7.96 14.30
CA ARG A 5 -4.53 6.66 14.88
C ARG A 5 -4.28 5.66 13.75
N LEU A 6 -3.03 5.20 13.65
CA LEU A 6 -2.71 4.01 12.90
C LEU A 6 -3.68 2.92 13.39
N GLY A 7 -4.36 2.27 12.46
CA GLY A 7 -5.32 1.20 12.78
C GLY A 7 -4.62 0.02 13.48
N ARG A 8 -5.26 -1.15 13.50
CA ARG A 8 -4.57 -2.35 14.00
C ARG A 8 -3.31 -2.60 13.18
N ILE A 9 -2.17 -2.46 13.85
CA ILE A 9 -0.85 -2.74 13.28
C ILE A 9 -0.82 -4.22 12.83
N PRO A 10 -0.30 -4.53 11.63
CA PRO A 10 -0.18 -5.90 11.15
C PRO A 10 0.54 -6.79 12.17
N LYS A 11 0.00 -7.98 12.46
CA LYS A 11 0.55 -8.92 13.46
C LYS A 11 1.46 -9.99 12.87
N SER A 12 1.85 -9.88 11.59
CA SER A 12 2.72 -10.89 10.98
C SER A 12 4.10 -10.87 11.63
N LYS A 13 4.71 -12.05 11.79
CA LYS A 13 6.04 -12.19 12.41
C LYS A 13 7.10 -11.35 11.68
N SER A 14 7.03 -11.31 10.36
CA SER A 14 7.94 -10.53 9.51
C SER A 14 7.76 -9.02 9.72
N PHE A 15 6.53 -8.54 9.87
CA PHE A 15 6.27 -7.14 10.19
C PHE A 15 6.76 -6.78 11.60
N GLN A 16 6.57 -7.68 12.57
CA GLN A 16 7.12 -7.51 13.91
C GLN A 16 8.65 -7.46 13.92
N GLN A 17 9.34 -8.20 13.04
CA GLN A 17 10.80 -8.14 12.90
C GLN A 17 11.27 -6.79 12.36
N VAL A 18 10.59 -6.24 11.34
CA VAL A 18 10.88 -4.89 10.81
C VAL A 18 10.64 -3.83 11.89
N VAL A 19 9.50 -3.89 12.59
CA VAL A 19 9.19 -2.97 13.69
C VAL A 19 10.20 -3.13 14.83
N ALA A 20 10.63 -4.36 15.15
CA ALA A 20 11.63 -4.61 16.18
C ALA A 20 12.96 -3.94 15.84
N LEU A 21 13.41 -4.04 14.58
CA LEU A 21 14.62 -3.38 14.10
C LEU A 21 14.52 -1.85 14.22
N ILE A 22 13.37 -1.28 13.84
CA ILE A 22 13.08 0.16 13.97
C ILE A 22 12.92 0.60 15.45
N SER A 23 12.38 -0.26 16.31
CA SER A 23 12.14 0.05 17.73
C SER A 23 13.37 -0.17 18.62
N GLY A 24 14.27 -1.08 18.23
CA GLY A 24 15.59 -1.25 18.85
C GLY A 24 16.41 0.05 18.75
N PHE A 25 16.18 0.81 17.68
CA PHE A 25 16.66 2.18 17.51
C PHE A 25 15.98 3.18 18.46
N ALA A 26 14.66 3.10 18.68
CA ALA A 26 13.94 4.00 19.60
C ALA A 26 14.33 3.80 21.09
N GLY A 27 14.78 2.60 21.48
CA GLY A 27 15.31 2.32 22.82
C GLY A 27 16.67 2.97 23.12
N VAL A 28 17.42 3.39 22.10
CA VAL A 28 18.72 4.06 22.24
C VAL A 28 18.56 5.58 22.45
N VAL A 29 17.45 6.17 21.99
CA VAL A 29 17.21 7.62 22.08
C VAL A 29 16.61 8.05 23.44
N GLY A 30 16.21 7.09 24.29
CA GLY A 30 15.49 7.35 25.53
C GLY A 30 15.94 6.50 26.72
N GLY A 31 17.21 6.55 27.10
CA GLY A 31 17.64 6.03 28.41
C GLY A 31 19.09 5.55 28.48
N THR A 32 19.82 6.15 29.41
CA THR A 32 21.18 5.84 29.87
C THR A 32 21.53 4.35 29.89
N GLY A 33 22.36 3.91 28.93
CA GLY A 33 23.00 2.60 28.96
C GLY A 33 23.97 2.46 27.80
N GLY A 34 25.27 2.40 28.09
CA GLY A 34 26.34 2.31 27.08
C GLY A 34 26.17 1.12 26.14
N GLY A 35 25.78 1.40 24.91
CA GLY A 35 25.85 0.51 23.76
C GLY A 35 26.49 1.28 22.62
N ALA A 36 27.42 0.64 21.92
CA ALA A 36 28.17 1.21 20.80
C ALA A 36 27.24 1.97 19.84
N GLY A 37 27.67 3.16 19.41
CA GLY A 37 26.87 4.03 18.53
C GLY A 37 26.42 3.28 17.28
N ILE A 38 25.12 2.99 17.21
CA ILE A 38 24.48 2.39 16.04
C ILE A 38 24.10 3.54 15.11
N SER A 39 24.82 3.67 14.00
CA SER A 39 24.57 4.68 12.97
C SER A 39 23.34 4.29 12.17
N ILE A 40 22.37 5.21 12.04
CA ILE A 40 21.18 5.06 11.17
C ILE A 40 21.60 4.65 9.75
N PHE A 41 22.73 5.16 9.28
CA PHE A 41 23.21 4.93 7.92
C PHE A 41 23.75 3.51 7.69
N ASP A 42 24.24 2.83 8.73
CA ASP A 42 24.78 1.46 8.60
C ASP A 42 23.66 0.40 8.62
N ASP A 43 22.53 0.70 9.27
CA ASP A 43 21.39 -0.21 9.39
C ASP A 43 20.25 0.05 8.38
N VAL A 44 20.34 1.13 7.58
CA VAL A 44 19.37 1.40 6.48
C VAL A 44 19.31 0.22 5.51
N GLU A 45 20.45 -0.40 5.19
CA GLU A 45 20.49 -1.57 4.32
C GLU A 45 19.79 -2.78 4.96
N ALA A 46 19.99 -3.00 6.26
CA ALA A 46 19.33 -4.07 7.00
C ALA A 46 17.81 -3.85 7.11
N ILE A 47 17.36 -2.61 7.36
CA ILE A 47 15.94 -2.24 7.38
C ILE A 47 15.32 -2.43 5.99
N ALA A 48 16.00 -1.96 4.93
CA ALA A 48 15.53 -2.11 3.56
C ALA A 48 15.42 -3.59 3.17
N ALA A 49 16.45 -4.40 3.47
CA ALA A 49 16.46 -5.83 3.20
C ALA A 49 15.36 -6.58 3.95
N SER A 50 15.15 -6.26 5.24
CA SER A 50 14.09 -6.86 6.07
C SER A 50 12.70 -6.47 5.58
N THR A 51 12.51 -5.21 5.19
CA THR A 51 11.25 -4.70 4.62
C THR A 51 10.95 -5.38 3.28
N LEU A 52 11.96 -5.50 2.40
CA LEU A 52 11.83 -6.19 1.12
C LEU A 52 11.48 -7.67 1.30
N ALA A 53 12.14 -8.36 2.23
CA ALA A 53 11.85 -9.76 2.54
C ALA A 53 10.42 -9.94 3.09
N ALA A 54 9.98 -9.06 3.98
CA ALA A 54 8.62 -9.06 4.50
C ALA A 54 7.58 -8.81 3.40
N ALA A 55 7.84 -7.83 2.52
CA ALA A 55 6.98 -7.53 1.38
C ALA A 55 6.91 -8.70 0.40
N GLN A 56 8.06 -9.33 0.08
CA GLN A 56 8.13 -10.48 -0.80
C GLN A 56 7.37 -11.69 -0.25
N SER A 57 7.47 -11.96 1.06
CA SER A 57 6.71 -13.01 1.73
C SER A 57 5.20 -12.74 1.63
N GLY A 58 4.77 -11.51 1.94
CA GLY A 58 3.36 -11.12 1.84
C GLY A 58 2.82 -11.21 0.42
N LEU A 59 3.60 -10.81 -0.58
CA LEU A 59 3.19 -10.89 -1.99
C LEU A 59 3.11 -12.34 -2.49
N THR A 60 3.99 -13.21 -2.00
CA THR A 60 3.97 -14.64 -2.33
C THR A 60 2.73 -15.32 -1.75
N GLU A 61 2.40 -15.02 -0.49
CA GLU A 61 1.17 -15.52 0.15
C GLU A 61 -0.09 -14.99 -0.57
N ALA A 62 -0.13 -13.69 -0.85
CA ALA A 62 -1.23 -13.07 -1.58
C ALA A 62 -1.43 -13.69 -2.97
N ARG A 63 -0.36 -14.03 -3.69
CA ARG A 63 -0.43 -14.70 -5.00
C ARG A 63 -1.15 -16.05 -4.93
N SER A 64 -1.03 -16.77 -3.82
CA SER A 64 -1.70 -18.06 -3.61
C SER A 64 -3.09 -17.95 -2.98
N ASP A 65 -3.55 -16.72 -2.70
CA ASP A 65 -4.87 -16.49 -2.11
C ASP A 65 -5.98 -16.86 -3.10
N SER A 66 -6.87 -17.76 -2.68
CA SER A 66 -7.95 -18.26 -3.53
C SER A 66 -8.94 -17.16 -3.90
N GLY A 67 -9.28 -16.28 -2.96
CA GLY A 67 -10.22 -15.18 -3.21
C GLY A 67 -9.67 -14.14 -4.18
N LEU A 68 -8.38 -13.81 -4.09
CA LEU A 68 -7.69 -12.97 -5.08
C LEU A 68 -7.71 -13.62 -6.47
N CYS A 69 -7.33 -14.90 -6.56
CA CYS A 69 -7.29 -15.63 -7.83
C CYS A 69 -8.68 -15.71 -8.49
N ASP A 70 -9.72 -15.98 -7.71
CA ASP A 70 -11.09 -16.11 -8.20
C ASP A 70 -11.67 -14.76 -8.63
N THR A 71 -11.42 -13.71 -7.86
CA THR A 71 -11.82 -12.34 -8.23
C THR A 71 -11.16 -11.93 -9.54
N PHE A 72 -9.85 -12.17 -9.65
CA PHE A 72 -9.10 -11.86 -10.88
C PHE A 72 -9.60 -12.70 -12.06
N TYR A 73 -9.83 -14.00 -11.86
CA TYR A 73 -10.39 -14.88 -12.87
C TYR A 73 -11.74 -14.35 -13.37
N LEU A 74 -12.68 -14.05 -12.46
CA LEU A 74 -13.99 -13.50 -12.83
C LEU A 74 -13.89 -12.19 -13.63
N LEU A 75 -13.02 -11.27 -13.22
CA LEU A 75 -12.79 -10.03 -13.97
C LEU A 75 -12.25 -10.31 -15.38
N THR A 76 -11.33 -11.26 -15.54
CA THR A 76 -10.84 -11.63 -16.88
C THR A 76 -11.92 -12.28 -17.73
N GLN A 77 -12.74 -13.16 -17.14
CA GLN A 77 -13.84 -13.81 -17.85
C GLN A 77 -14.91 -12.80 -18.26
N LEU A 78 -15.18 -11.80 -17.43
CA LEU A 78 -16.07 -10.69 -17.75
C LEU A 78 -15.61 -9.94 -19.01
N VAL A 79 -14.32 -9.60 -19.09
CA VAL A 79 -13.74 -8.92 -20.25
C VAL A 79 -13.79 -9.81 -21.50
N LEU A 80 -13.49 -11.11 -21.36
CA LEU A 80 -13.56 -12.05 -22.48
C LEU A 80 -14.99 -12.25 -22.98
N ALA A 81 -15.96 -12.32 -22.07
CA ALA A 81 -17.37 -12.46 -22.39
C ALA A 81 -17.93 -11.19 -23.05
N ALA A 82 -17.53 -10.01 -22.57
CA ALA A 82 -17.94 -8.72 -23.17
C ALA A 82 -17.44 -8.54 -24.62
N ARG A 83 -16.37 -9.25 -25.02
CA ARG A 83 -15.88 -9.23 -26.41
C ARG A 83 -16.69 -10.13 -27.36
N ASP A 84 -17.52 -11.02 -26.85
CA ASP A 84 -18.32 -11.94 -27.65
C ASP A 84 -19.73 -11.36 -27.85
N GLU A 85 -19.89 -10.49 -28.86
CA GLU A 85 -21.13 -9.74 -29.11
C GLU A 85 -22.37 -10.62 -29.34
N THR A 86 -22.18 -11.90 -29.70
CA THR A 86 -23.29 -12.81 -30.03
C THR A 86 -23.80 -13.57 -28.80
N ASN A 87 -22.91 -14.02 -27.91
CA ASN A 87 -23.26 -14.92 -26.80
C ASN A 87 -22.83 -14.43 -25.42
N TRP A 88 -22.53 -13.14 -25.26
CA TRP A 88 -22.08 -12.58 -23.97
C TRP A 88 -23.06 -12.89 -22.83
N ARG A 89 -24.38 -12.79 -23.02
CA ARG A 89 -25.36 -13.10 -21.95
C ARG A 89 -25.26 -14.54 -21.42
N GLN A 90 -25.08 -15.50 -22.32
CA GLN A 90 -24.91 -16.90 -21.95
C GLN A 90 -23.59 -17.11 -21.19
N ARG A 91 -22.51 -16.47 -21.63
CA ARG A 91 -21.21 -16.52 -20.93
C ARG A 91 -21.31 -15.92 -19.53
N PHE A 92 -22.07 -14.84 -19.36
CA PHE A 92 -22.31 -14.24 -18.06
C PHE A 92 -23.13 -15.15 -17.14
N SER A 93 -24.17 -15.81 -17.65
CA SER A 93 -24.96 -16.75 -16.85
C SER A 93 -24.15 -17.98 -16.43
N GLU A 94 -23.25 -18.48 -17.30
CA GLU A 94 -22.29 -19.53 -16.96
C GLU A 94 -21.31 -19.12 -15.84
N LEU A 95 -21.07 -17.83 -15.67
CA LEU A 95 -20.23 -17.28 -14.60
C LEU A 95 -20.99 -17.01 -13.30
N GLY A 96 -22.32 -17.16 -13.30
CA GLY A 96 -23.23 -16.86 -12.18
C GLY A 96 -23.78 -15.44 -12.19
N ILE A 97 -23.66 -14.71 -13.31
CA ILE A 97 -24.13 -13.32 -13.46
C ILE A 97 -25.38 -13.32 -14.34
N SER A 98 -26.55 -13.07 -13.76
CA SER A 98 -27.83 -13.11 -14.49
C SER A 98 -28.30 -11.71 -14.81
N LEU A 99 -28.23 -11.31 -16.08
CA LEU A 99 -28.64 -9.98 -16.54
C LEU A 99 -29.93 -10.06 -17.37
N ASP A 100 -30.96 -9.35 -16.95
CA ASP A 100 -32.22 -9.17 -17.69
C ASP A 100 -32.08 -8.16 -18.85
N ASP A 101 -33.08 -8.05 -19.71
CA ASP A 101 -33.11 -7.10 -20.84
C ASP A 101 -33.31 -5.64 -20.39
N ASN A 102 -33.83 -5.42 -19.18
CA ASN A 102 -34.00 -4.08 -18.60
C ASN A 102 -32.84 -3.68 -17.66
N ASP A 103 -31.90 -4.57 -17.40
CA ASP A 103 -30.82 -4.30 -16.44
C ASP A 103 -29.83 -3.28 -17.00
N GLY A 104 -29.59 -2.24 -16.22
CA GLY A 104 -28.60 -1.22 -16.51
C GLY A 104 -27.20 -1.63 -16.06
N MET A 105 -26.29 -0.66 -16.19
CA MET A 105 -24.89 -0.82 -15.79
C MET A 105 -24.73 -1.08 -14.27
N PHE A 106 -25.63 -0.55 -13.45
CA PHE A 106 -25.57 -0.66 -11.99
C PHE A 106 -26.04 -2.04 -11.50
N GLU A 107 -27.05 -2.59 -12.16
CA GLU A 107 -27.55 -3.94 -11.95
C GLU A 107 -26.45 -4.95 -12.32
N SER A 108 -25.76 -4.70 -13.44
CA SER A 108 -24.59 -5.50 -13.86
C SER A 108 -23.44 -5.49 -12.83
N ALA A 109 -23.16 -4.34 -12.21
CA ALA A 109 -22.15 -4.23 -11.17
C ALA A 109 -22.55 -4.96 -9.87
N SER A 110 -23.85 -5.00 -9.56
CA SER A 110 -24.40 -5.68 -8.38
C SER A 110 -24.36 -7.20 -8.56
N GLU A 111 -24.78 -7.70 -9.72
CA GLU A 111 -24.72 -9.12 -10.07
C GLU A 111 -23.27 -9.64 -10.08
N LEU A 112 -22.30 -8.85 -10.56
CA LEU A 112 -20.88 -9.19 -10.45
C LEU A 112 -20.44 -9.33 -8.99
N GLN A 113 -20.88 -8.43 -8.10
CA GLN A 113 -20.55 -8.52 -6.67
C GLN A 113 -21.15 -9.77 -6.03
N TYR A 114 -22.40 -10.12 -6.39
CA TYR A 114 -23.02 -11.35 -5.93
C TYR A 114 -22.29 -12.60 -6.43
N ALA A 115 -21.88 -12.64 -7.71
CA ALA A 115 -21.13 -13.75 -8.26
C ALA A 115 -19.74 -13.93 -7.61
N ILE A 116 -19.07 -12.83 -7.23
CA ILE A 116 -17.82 -12.90 -6.45
C ILE A 116 -18.10 -13.42 -5.03
N GLN A 117 -19.15 -12.92 -4.38
CA GLN A 117 -19.52 -13.33 -3.02
C GLN A 117 -19.88 -14.81 -2.94
N ASP A 118 -20.66 -15.31 -3.89
CA ASP A 118 -21.08 -16.72 -3.93
C ASP A 118 -19.87 -17.65 -4.06
N ARG A 119 -18.89 -17.30 -4.91
CA ARG A 119 -17.62 -18.05 -5.01
C ARG A 119 -16.79 -18.00 -3.74
N PHE A 120 -16.79 -16.87 -3.03
CA PHE A 120 -16.11 -16.75 -1.74
C PHE A 120 -16.77 -17.64 -0.68
N ASP A 121 -18.09 -17.69 -0.68
CA ASP A 121 -18.88 -18.51 0.24
C ASP A 121 -18.71 -20.01 -0.04
N GLU A 122 -18.74 -20.42 -1.31
CA GLU A 122 -18.48 -21.80 -1.76
C GLU A 122 -17.11 -22.31 -1.31
N LYS A 123 -16.07 -21.49 -1.51
CA LYS A 123 -14.68 -21.86 -1.22
C LYS A 123 -14.22 -21.47 0.18
N LYS A 124 -15.08 -20.83 0.97
CA LYS A 124 -14.77 -20.25 2.29
C LYS A 124 -13.52 -19.35 2.26
N ALA A 125 -13.36 -18.60 1.18
CA ALA A 125 -12.18 -17.80 0.87
C ALA A 125 -12.21 -16.42 1.56
N TYR A 126 -12.35 -16.40 2.88
CA TYR A 126 -12.42 -15.17 3.67
C TYR A 126 -11.04 -14.77 4.18
N SER A 127 -10.26 -14.09 3.34
CA SER A 127 -9.01 -13.45 3.73
C SER A 127 -9.09 -11.94 3.58
N ASP A 128 -8.24 -11.19 4.30
CA ASP A 128 -8.15 -9.74 4.13
C ASP A 128 -7.75 -9.37 2.68
N VAL A 129 -6.94 -10.22 2.02
CA VAL A 129 -6.54 -10.03 0.62
C VAL A 129 -7.71 -10.26 -0.33
N ALA A 130 -8.51 -11.30 -0.10
CA ALA A 130 -9.73 -11.57 -0.84
C ALA A 130 -10.72 -10.40 -0.71
N GLU A 131 -10.89 -9.87 0.49
CA GLU A 131 -11.76 -8.72 0.75
C GLU A 131 -11.25 -7.44 0.08
N MET A 132 -9.93 -7.22 0.05
CA MET A 132 -9.33 -6.12 -0.72
C MET A 132 -9.57 -6.29 -2.22
N ALA A 133 -9.40 -7.50 -2.76
CA ALA A 133 -9.64 -7.81 -4.17
C ALA A 133 -11.12 -7.55 -4.54
N ARG A 134 -12.05 -8.02 -3.71
CA ARG A 134 -13.49 -7.79 -3.89
C ARG A 134 -13.85 -6.31 -3.89
N LYS A 135 -13.31 -5.53 -2.95
CA LYS A 135 -13.51 -4.07 -2.91
C LYS A 135 -12.94 -3.38 -4.14
N ALA A 136 -11.76 -3.81 -4.61
CA ALA A 136 -11.18 -3.28 -5.84
C ALA A 136 -12.08 -3.57 -7.06
N ALA A 137 -12.57 -4.80 -7.19
CA ALA A 137 -13.50 -5.19 -8.26
C ALA A 137 -14.81 -4.39 -8.21
N ALA A 138 -15.39 -4.22 -7.01
CA ALA A 138 -16.59 -3.42 -6.81
C ALA A 138 -16.39 -1.95 -7.19
N ASN A 139 -15.23 -1.36 -6.84
CA ASN A 139 -14.89 0.01 -7.23
C ASN A 139 -14.78 0.16 -8.75
N VAL A 140 -14.13 -0.80 -9.43
CA VAL A 140 -14.03 -0.78 -10.90
C VAL A 140 -15.41 -0.88 -11.54
N ALA A 141 -16.27 -1.79 -11.06
CA ALA A 141 -17.62 -1.96 -11.58
C ALA A 141 -18.51 -0.73 -11.32
N GLY A 142 -18.45 -0.16 -10.12
CA GLY A 142 -19.19 1.06 -9.75
C GLY A 142 -18.80 2.29 -10.57
N ASN A 143 -17.58 2.31 -11.09
CA ASN A 143 -17.08 3.35 -12.00
C ASN A 143 -17.29 3.03 -13.49
N GLY A 144 -18.16 2.05 -13.80
CA GLY A 144 -18.46 1.66 -15.19
C GLY A 144 -17.29 0.99 -15.90
N PHE A 145 -16.48 0.25 -15.17
CA PHE A 145 -15.26 -0.40 -15.65
C PHE A 145 -14.20 0.57 -16.20
N ASN A 146 -14.32 1.87 -15.87
CA ASN A 146 -13.29 2.83 -16.17
C ASN A 146 -12.10 2.65 -15.21
N LEU A 147 -10.96 2.23 -15.77
CA LEU A 147 -9.71 2.06 -15.03
C LEU A 147 -8.86 3.34 -14.99
N ASP A 148 -9.21 4.36 -15.78
CA ASP A 148 -8.53 5.67 -15.78
C ASP A 148 -9.01 6.54 -14.61
N ILE A 149 -8.93 5.98 -13.40
CA ILE A 149 -9.19 6.71 -12.18
C ILE A 149 -7.90 7.44 -11.85
N LYS A 150 -7.84 8.74 -12.19
CA LYS A 150 -6.80 9.62 -11.68
C LYS A 150 -6.74 9.47 -10.16
N ASN A 151 -5.56 9.19 -9.63
CA ASN A 151 -5.38 9.12 -8.19
C ASN A 151 -5.79 10.49 -7.61
N PRO A 152 -6.81 10.59 -6.75
CA PRO A 152 -7.30 11.86 -6.22
C PRO A 152 -6.27 12.59 -5.33
N HIS A 153 -5.18 11.90 -4.98
CA HIS A 153 -4.02 12.45 -4.27
C HIS A 153 -2.77 12.60 -5.16
N SER A 154 -2.86 12.23 -6.44
CA SER A 154 -1.83 12.52 -7.44
C SER A 154 -2.30 13.74 -8.22
N THR A 155 -1.86 14.93 -7.82
CA THR A 155 -1.62 15.97 -8.81
C THR A 155 -0.54 15.39 -9.71
N ASP A 156 -0.90 15.05 -10.94
CA ASP A 156 -0.05 14.46 -11.98
C ASP A 156 1.00 15.48 -12.44
N ASP A 157 1.84 15.93 -11.52
CA ASP A 157 3.18 16.39 -11.81
C ASP A 157 3.98 15.09 -11.81
N GLY A 158 4.67 14.76 -12.91
CA GLY A 158 5.48 13.56 -13.00
C GLY A 158 6.56 13.48 -11.91
N PRO A 159 7.58 12.62 -12.04
CA PRO A 159 8.65 12.53 -11.03
C PRO A 159 9.50 13.80 -10.82
N GLY A 160 9.04 14.99 -11.22
CA GLY A 160 9.79 16.24 -11.29
C GLY A 160 10.86 16.14 -12.38
N ASP A 161 11.41 17.28 -12.78
CA ASP A 161 12.70 17.24 -13.48
C ASP A 161 13.77 16.78 -12.46
N PRO A 162 14.52 15.69 -12.71
CA PRO A 162 15.57 15.23 -11.81
C PRO A 162 16.56 16.32 -11.43
N ASP A 163 16.85 17.24 -12.34
CA ASP A 163 17.79 18.33 -12.10
C ASP A 163 17.22 19.38 -11.12
N GLU A 164 15.91 19.63 -11.17
CA GLU A 164 15.23 20.51 -10.21
C GLU A 164 15.19 19.89 -8.81
N LEU A 165 14.93 18.59 -8.72
CA LEU A 165 14.92 17.87 -7.44
C LEU A 165 16.31 17.80 -6.80
N LEU A 166 17.36 17.64 -7.60
CA LEU A 166 18.74 17.69 -7.11
C LEU A 166 19.11 19.09 -6.60
N GLN A 167 18.63 20.15 -7.25
CA GLN A 167 18.81 21.52 -6.77
C GLN A 167 18.04 21.76 -5.48
N GLU A 168 16.82 21.26 -5.35
CA GLU A 168 16.05 21.37 -4.12
C GLU A 168 16.68 20.60 -2.97
N PHE A 169 17.18 19.39 -3.23
CA PHE A 169 17.93 18.59 -2.26
C PHE A 169 19.19 19.34 -1.80
N ALA A 170 20.00 19.85 -2.72
CA ALA A 170 21.20 20.63 -2.39
C ALA A 170 20.88 21.89 -1.57
N ARG A 171 19.75 22.54 -1.85
CA ARG A 171 19.26 23.68 -1.06
C ARG A 171 18.91 23.26 0.37
N VAL A 172 18.15 22.17 0.52
CA VAL A 172 17.73 21.67 1.84
C VAL A 172 18.94 21.21 2.66
N ASP A 173 19.93 20.57 2.03
CA ASP A 173 21.16 20.13 2.69
C ASP A 173 22.00 21.33 3.19
N ALA A 174 22.10 22.40 2.38
CA ALA A 174 22.77 23.63 2.79
C ALA A 174 22.05 24.35 3.94
N GLU A 175 20.72 24.29 3.98
CA GLU A 175 19.92 24.86 5.06
C GLU A 175 20.08 24.05 6.35
N ALA A 176 20.07 22.72 6.26
CA ALA A 176 20.33 21.83 7.39
C ALA A 176 21.73 22.05 7.99
N ALA A 177 22.76 22.22 7.14
CA ALA A 177 24.12 22.53 7.58
C ALA A 177 24.19 23.88 8.32
N ARG A 178 23.46 24.90 7.87
CA ARG A 178 23.36 26.19 8.56
C ARG A 178 22.71 26.08 9.93
N VAL A 179 21.59 25.36 10.01
CA VAL A 179 20.87 25.16 11.28
C VAL A 179 21.73 24.39 12.27
N LEU A 180 22.44 23.37 11.81
CA LEU A 180 23.37 22.60 12.65
C LEU A 180 24.51 23.47 13.18
N GLU A 181 25.05 24.37 12.36
CA GLU A 181 26.13 25.27 12.80
C GLU A 181 25.62 26.34 13.78
N ALA A 182 24.42 26.86 13.57
CA ALA A 182 23.76 27.77 14.51
C ALA A 182 23.51 27.08 15.86
N LEU A 183 23.01 25.84 15.85
CA LEU A 183 22.79 25.05 17.07
C LEU A 183 24.10 24.74 17.79
N LYS A 184 25.20 24.48 17.08
CA LYS A 184 26.53 24.30 17.70
C LYS A 184 27.03 25.58 18.35
N GLN A 185 26.80 26.74 17.73
CA GLN A 185 27.17 28.03 18.30
C GLN A 185 26.36 28.32 19.56
N GLU A 186 25.04 28.15 19.53
CA GLU A 186 24.18 28.30 20.72
C GLU A 186 24.57 27.31 21.83
N LEU A 187 24.89 26.05 21.48
CA LEU A 187 25.35 25.06 22.45
C LEU A 187 26.71 25.44 23.04
N ALA A 188 27.64 25.95 22.23
CA ALA A 188 28.95 26.42 22.69
C ALA A 188 28.84 27.65 23.60
N GLU A 189 27.90 28.57 23.32
CA GLU A 189 27.59 29.70 24.19
C GLU A 189 26.95 29.23 25.52
N ALA A 190 26.04 28.27 25.47
CA ALA A 190 25.40 27.70 26.67
C ALA A 190 26.36 26.90 27.55
N LEU A 191 27.33 26.18 26.96
CA LEU A 191 28.37 25.45 27.70
C LEU A 191 29.58 26.31 28.09
N GLY A 192 29.88 27.37 27.34
CA GLY A 192 30.94 28.33 27.65
C GLY A 192 30.53 29.39 28.68
N GLY A 193 29.24 29.61 28.87
CA GLY A 193 28.66 30.52 29.86
C GLY A 193 28.48 29.94 31.27
N SER A 194 28.90 28.70 31.53
CA SER A 194 28.87 28.09 32.87
C SER A 194 30.21 28.25 33.60
N GLN A 195 30.57 29.49 33.96
CA GLN A 195 31.47 29.79 35.07
C GLN A 195 30.82 30.77 36.04
#